data_AF-A0A8B5XU19-F1
#
_entry.id   AF-A0A8B5XU19-F1
#
_cell.length_a   1.000
_cell.length_b   1.000
_cell.length_c   1.000
_cell.angle_alpha   90.00
_cell.angle_beta   90.00
_cell.angle_gamma   90.00
#
_symmetry.space_group_name_H-M   'P 1'
#
loop_
_entity.id
_entity.type
_entity.pdbx_description
1 polymer ?
#
loop_
_entity_poly.entity_id
_entity_poly.type
_entity_poly.pdbx_seq_one_letter_code
_entity_poly.pdbx_strand_id
1 'polypeptide(L)'
;MCVFPIRGKRICFSALCSRDQESISMEKEGIMMKTLLFRSFVGICFGALVMVLTCFGVIAFGEVTALDSGIFVKNAIGCILCGWFFSTATIFFENEKWSLLSQTILHFLTVSILYFLLSFFVGWIPFSLKGLAIGIGIFIPFYMIIWTVFYLYFRFQMKILNDGLDKRRN
;
A
#
# COMPACT_ATOMS: atom_id res chain seq x y z
N MET A 1 27.19 -19.96 -3.50
CA MET A 1 28.23 -20.44 -4.45
C MET A 1 27.54 -21.39 -5.41
N CYS A 2 27.08 -20.92 -6.56
CA CYS A 2 26.42 -21.77 -7.54
C CYS A 2 27.49 -22.48 -8.37
N VAL A 3 27.69 -23.78 -8.15
CA VAL A 3 28.61 -24.60 -8.93
C VAL A 3 27.78 -25.39 -9.93
N PHE A 4 27.76 -24.95 -11.19
CA PHE A 4 27.33 -25.78 -12.31
C PHE A 4 28.57 -26.27 -13.07
N PRO A 5 28.68 -27.57 -13.42
CA PRO A 5 29.84 -28.10 -14.10
C PRO A 5 29.69 -27.84 -15.60
N ILE A 6 30.28 -26.76 -16.12
CA ILE A 6 30.41 -26.55 -17.57
C ILE A 6 31.90 -26.37 -17.93
N ARG A 7 32.47 -27.48 -18.39
CA ARG A 7 33.47 -27.61 -19.48
C ARG A 7 34.44 -26.43 -19.68
N GLY A 8 35.56 -26.48 -18.95
CA GLY A 8 36.90 -26.30 -19.55
C GLY A 8 37.36 -24.92 -20.03
N LYS A 9 36.64 -23.82 -19.78
CA LYS A 9 37.20 -22.47 -19.93
C LYS A 9 37.05 -21.68 -18.64
N ARG A 10 38.18 -21.22 -18.08
CA ARG A 10 38.22 -20.23 -16.99
C ARG A 10 37.75 -18.87 -17.53
N ILE A 11 36.46 -18.75 -17.80
CA ILE A 11 35.80 -17.45 -17.91
C ILE A 11 35.63 -16.96 -16.48
N CYS A 12 35.95 -15.69 -16.22
CA CYS A 12 35.78 -15.06 -14.93
C CYS A 12 34.28 -15.10 -14.55
N PHE A 13 33.86 -16.17 -13.87
CA PHE A 13 32.47 -16.48 -13.55
C PHE A 13 31.83 -15.42 -12.65
N SER A 14 32.66 -14.65 -11.92
CA SER A 14 32.23 -13.49 -11.16
C SER A 14 31.63 -12.41 -12.06
N ALA A 15 32.22 -12.13 -13.23
CA ALA A 15 31.72 -11.08 -14.14
C ALA A 15 30.39 -11.46 -14.80
N LEU A 16 30.18 -12.74 -15.11
CA LEU A 16 28.89 -13.26 -15.59
C LEU A 16 27.83 -13.24 -14.49
N CYS A 17 28.15 -13.76 -13.29
CA CYS A 17 27.25 -13.74 -12.14
C CYS A 17 26.84 -12.32 -11.72
N SER A 18 27.79 -11.36 -11.74
CA SER A 18 27.50 -9.95 -11.46
C SER A 18 26.61 -9.32 -12.52
N ARG A 19 26.83 -9.65 -13.81
CA ARG A 19 26.00 -9.15 -14.92
C ARG A 19 24.59 -9.73 -14.88
N ASP A 20 24.45 -11.01 -14.52
CA ASP A 20 23.14 -11.64 -14.30
C ASP A 20 22.42 -11.01 -13.12
N GLN A 21 23.11 -10.78 -11.99
CA GLN A 21 22.54 -10.10 -10.82
C GLN A 21 22.10 -8.66 -11.13
N GLU A 22 22.86 -7.93 -11.95
CA GLU A 22 22.52 -6.58 -12.42
C GLU A 22 21.31 -6.58 -13.37
N SER A 23 21.23 -7.56 -14.27
CA SER A 23 20.06 -7.73 -15.15
C SER A 23 18.78 -8.05 -14.35
N ILE A 24 18.89 -8.90 -13.33
CA ILE A 24 17.79 -9.24 -12.43
C ILE A 24 17.40 -8.02 -11.59
N SER A 25 18.36 -7.20 -11.12
CA SER A 25 18.02 -5.99 -10.37
C SER A 25 17.30 -4.96 -11.24
N MET A 26 17.75 -4.75 -12.48
CA MET A 26 17.07 -3.84 -13.41
C MET A 26 15.68 -4.34 -13.80
N GLU A 27 15.50 -5.65 -14.00
CA GLU A 27 14.19 -6.23 -14.26
C GLU A 27 13.24 -6.05 -13.06
N LYS A 28 13.73 -6.31 -11.84
CA LYS A 28 12.97 -6.08 -10.60
C LYS A 28 12.57 -4.61 -10.43
N GLU A 29 13.48 -3.68 -10.70
CA GLU A 29 13.17 -2.24 -10.66
C GLU A 29 12.13 -1.84 -11.71
N GLY A 30 12.23 -2.37 -12.93
CA GLY A 30 11.25 -2.15 -13.99
C GLY A 30 9.86 -2.68 -13.63
N ILE A 31 9.78 -3.86 -13.01
CA ILE A 31 8.51 -4.44 -12.52
C ILE A 31 7.94 -3.59 -11.37
N MET A 32 8.77 -3.21 -10.40
CA MET A 32 8.38 -2.38 -9.26
C MET A 32 7.81 -1.03 -9.72
N MET A 33 8.45 -0.37 -10.69
CA MET A 33 7.99 0.92 -11.21
C MET A 33 6.61 0.81 -11.87
N LYS A 34 6.35 -0.25 -12.62
CA LYS A 34 5.03 -0.50 -13.23
C LYS A 34 3.96 -0.76 -12.16
N THR A 35 4.29 -1.56 -11.15
CA THR A 35 3.40 -1.87 -10.03
C THR A 35 3.05 -0.61 -9.23
N LEU A 36 4.02 0.28 -9.00
CA LEU A 36 3.80 1.58 -8.35
C LEU A 36 2.87 2.50 -9.14
N LEU A 37 3.07 2.61 -10.45
CA LEU A 37 2.20 3.43 -11.31
C LEU A 37 0.76 2.89 -11.31
N PHE A 38 0.60 1.58 -11.42
CA PHE A 38 -0.71 0.94 -11.39
C PHE A 38 -1.41 1.15 -10.04
N ARG A 39 -0.71 0.92 -8.92
CA ARG A 39 -1.24 1.14 -7.57
C ARG A 39 -1.59 2.60 -7.33
N SER A 40 -0.78 3.52 -7.84
CA SER A 40 -1.05 4.95 -7.76
C SER A 40 -2.37 5.28 -8.45
N PHE A 41 -2.57 4.80 -9.66
CA PHE A 41 -3.81 4.99 -10.42
C PHE A 41 -5.03 4.41 -9.68
N VAL A 42 -4.94 3.15 -9.23
CA VAL A 42 -6.02 2.50 -8.48
C VAL A 42 -6.35 3.26 -7.19
N GLY A 43 -5.33 3.74 -6.47
CA GLY A 43 -5.49 4.51 -5.25
C GLY A 43 -6.20 5.85 -5.48
N ILE A 44 -5.83 6.57 -6.54
CA ILE A 44 -6.48 7.83 -6.94
C ILE A 44 -7.95 7.58 -7.30
N CYS A 45 -8.24 6.55 -8.11
CA CYS A 45 -9.61 6.20 -8.47
C CYS A 45 -10.44 5.82 -7.24
N PHE A 46 -9.87 5.05 -6.31
CA PHE A 46 -10.55 4.68 -5.07
C PHE A 46 -10.81 5.90 -4.17
N GLY A 47 -9.84 6.81 -4.05
CA GLY A 47 -10.01 8.07 -3.31
C GLY A 47 -11.09 8.97 -3.92
N ALA A 48 -11.13 9.07 -5.25
CA ALA A 48 -12.17 9.81 -5.96
C ALA A 48 -13.56 9.18 -5.78
N LEU A 49 -13.65 7.84 -5.80
CA LEU A 49 -14.89 7.12 -5.52
C LEU A 49 -15.39 7.42 -4.10
N VAL A 50 -14.50 7.37 -3.10
CA VAL A 50 -14.85 7.71 -1.71
C VAL A 50 -15.39 9.14 -1.62
N MET A 51 -14.76 10.11 -2.30
CA MET A 51 -15.27 11.49 -2.35
C MET A 51 -16.68 11.60 -2.92
N VAL A 52 -16.96 10.88 -4.01
CA VAL A 52 -18.30 10.88 -4.62
C VAL A 52 -19.33 10.26 -3.67
N LEU A 53 -18.98 9.16 -3.01
CA LEU A 53 -19.86 8.49 -2.03
C LEU A 53 -20.13 9.37 -0.81
N THR A 54 -19.13 10.09 -0.29
CA THR A 54 -19.32 11.02 0.83
C THR A 54 -20.19 12.20 0.41
N CYS A 55 -20.02 12.74 -0.79
CA CYS A 55 -20.91 13.78 -1.32
C CYS A 55 -22.37 13.31 -1.43
N PHE A 56 -22.60 12.10 -1.97
CA PHE A 56 -23.95 11.53 -2.01
C PHE A 56 -24.53 11.36 -0.61
N GLY A 57 -23.73 10.91 0.36
CA GLY A 57 -24.15 10.81 1.75
C GLY A 57 -24.56 12.16 2.35
N VAL A 58 -23.76 13.21 2.14
CA VAL A 58 -24.08 14.57 2.63
C VAL A 58 -25.35 15.11 2.00
N ILE A 59 -25.56 14.91 0.70
CA ILE A 59 -26.77 15.39 0.00
C ILE A 59 -28.01 14.60 0.44
N ALA A 60 -27.90 13.27 0.56
CA ALA A 60 -29.03 12.41 0.89
C ALA A 60 -29.47 12.51 2.36
N PHE A 61 -28.53 12.67 3.29
CA PHE A 61 -28.81 12.67 4.73
C PHE A 61 -28.70 14.05 5.39
N GLY A 62 -28.02 15.01 4.77
CA GLY A 62 -27.73 16.32 5.38
C GLY A 62 -28.70 17.43 5.03
N GLU A 63 -29.72 17.16 4.20
CA GLU A 63 -30.66 18.18 3.66
C GLU A 63 -29.96 19.39 3.01
N VAL A 64 -28.72 19.21 2.56
CA VAL A 64 -27.91 20.27 1.98
C VAL A 64 -28.18 20.35 0.47
N THR A 65 -28.77 21.46 0.02
CA THR A 65 -29.11 21.67 -1.40
C THR A 65 -27.96 22.29 -2.22
N ALA A 66 -26.94 22.83 -1.56
CA ALA A 66 -25.77 23.44 -2.20
C ALA A 66 -24.49 23.14 -1.42
N LEU A 67 -23.47 22.65 -2.12
CA LEU A 67 -22.14 22.42 -1.56
C LEU A 67 -21.27 23.66 -1.72
N ASP A 68 -20.63 24.07 -0.64
CA ASP A 68 -19.58 25.09 -0.72
C ASP A 68 -18.41 24.56 -1.57
N SER A 69 -18.04 25.32 -2.61
CA SER A 69 -17.04 24.92 -3.59
C SER A 69 -15.64 24.79 -2.97
N GLY A 70 -15.31 25.65 -1.99
CA GLY A 70 -14.02 25.61 -1.30
C GLY A 70 -13.86 24.36 -0.45
N ILE A 71 -14.88 24.03 0.35
CA ILE A 71 -14.92 22.81 1.16
C ILE A 71 -14.92 21.57 0.27
N PHE A 72 -15.67 21.58 -0.83
CA PHE A 72 -15.70 20.48 -1.78
C PHE A 72 -14.31 20.18 -2.36
N VAL A 73 -13.63 21.19 -2.93
CA VAL A 73 -12.31 21.01 -3.55
C VAL A 73 -11.29 20.53 -2.52
N LYS A 74 -11.32 21.10 -1.31
CA LYS A 74 -10.42 20.71 -0.21
C LYS A 74 -10.59 19.23 0.17
N ASN A 75 -11.84 18.77 0.30
CA ASN A 75 -12.14 17.37 0.61
C ASN A 75 -11.83 16.44 -0.56
N ALA A 76 -12.08 16.86 -1.81
CA ALA A 76 -11.77 16.06 -2.98
C ALA A 76 -10.28 15.77 -3.10
N ILE A 77 -9.45 16.80 -2.97
CA ILE A 77 -7.98 16.65 -2.96
C ILE A 77 -7.56 15.78 -1.78
N GLY A 78 -8.16 15.99 -0.60
CA GLY A 78 -7.94 15.17 0.59
C GLY A 78 -8.18 13.68 0.32
N CYS A 79 -9.36 13.31 -0.17
CA CYS A 79 -9.73 11.93 -0.44
C CYS A 79 -8.86 11.28 -1.53
N ILE A 80 -8.53 12.01 -2.60
CA ILE A 80 -7.66 11.53 -3.67
C ILE A 80 -6.24 11.25 -3.14
N LEU A 81 -5.65 12.21 -2.42
CA LEU A 81 -4.33 12.02 -1.82
C LEU A 81 -4.34 10.87 -0.81
N CYS A 82 -5.41 10.77 0.00
CA CYS A 82 -5.63 9.68 0.94
C CYS A 82 -5.59 8.32 0.25
N GLY A 83 -6.43 8.11 -0.77
CA GLY A 83 -6.43 6.86 -1.53
C GLY A 83 -5.08 6.57 -2.19
N TRP A 84 -4.40 7.59 -2.71
CA TRP A 84 -3.10 7.46 -3.36
C TRP A 84 -2.00 6.98 -2.42
N PHE A 85 -1.81 7.61 -1.25
CA PHE A 85 -0.71 7.22 -0.35
C PHE A 85 -0.99 5.88 0.33
N PHE A 86 -2.24 5.56 0.68
CA PHE A 86 -2.57 4.23 1.23
C PHE A 86 -2.26 3.13 0.24
N SER A 87 -2.55 3.35 -1.06
CA SER A 87 -2.21 2.39 -2.10
C SER A 87 -0.69 2.30 -2.32
N THR A 88 -0.01 3.44 -2.39
CA THR A 88 1.43 3.50 -2.69
C THR A 88 2.29 2.96 -1.54
N ALA A 89 1.89 3.20 -0.28
CA ALA A 89 2.61 2.74 0.91
C ALA A 89 2.77 1.21 0.93
N THR A 90 1.89 0.47 0.28
CA THR A 90 1.99 -1.00 0.23
C THR A 90 3.25 -1.51 -0.47
N ILE A 91 4.09 -0.64 -1.07
CA ILE A 91 5.43 -0.99 -1.57
C ILE A 91 6.34 -1.57 -0.48
N PHE A 92 6.15 -1.21 0.80
CA PHE A 92 6.94 -1.80 1.89
C PHE A 92 6.84 -3.33 1.95
N PHE A 93 5.74 -3.92 1.46
CA PHE A 93 5.54 -5.37 1.40
C PHE A 93 6.23 -6.06 0.22
N GLU A 94 6.79 -5.31 -0.74
CA GLU A 94 7.56 -5.90 -1.86
C GLU A 94 9.00 -6.22 -1.46
N ASN A 95 9.47 -5.68 -0.33
CA ASN A 95 10.84 -5.90 0.12
C ASN A 95 10.98 -7.24 0.88
N GLU A 96 11.27 -8.31 0.15
CA GLU A 96 11.46 -9.68 0.69
C GLU A 96 12.57 -9.81 1.75
N LYS A 97 13.48 -8.83 1.85
CA LYS A 97 14.59 -8.88 2.81
C LYS A 97 14.16 -8.60 4.25
N TRP A 98 13.01 -7.96 4.45
CA TRP A 98 12.54 -7.53 5.76
C TRP A 98 11.53 -8.50 6.34
N SER A 99 11.50 -8.60 7.68
CA SER A 99 10.47 -9.37 8.37
C SER A 99 9.09 -8.75 8.13
N LEU A 100 8.04 -9.57 8.13
CA LEU A 100 6.66 -9.10 7.98
C LEU A 100 6.31 -8.04 9.04
N LEU A 101 6.81 -8.19 10.27
CA LEU A 101 6.60 -7.22 11.35
C LEU A 101 7.25 -5.88 11.02
N SER A 102 8.50 -5.87 10.55
CA SER A 102 9.22 -4.65 10.16
C SER A 102 8.51 -3.92 9.01
N GLN A 103 8.06 -4.66 7.99
CA GLN A 103 7.29 -4.08 6.88
C GLN A 103 5.98 -3.46 7.37
N THR A 104 5.26 -4.15 8.26
CA THR A 104 3.99 -3.68 8.81
C THR A 104 4.16 -2.42 9.65
N ILE A 105 5.21 -2.36 10.49
CA ILE A 105 5.51 -1.19 11.31
C ILE A 105 5.83 0.01 10.43
N LEU A 106 6.68 -0.16 9.42
CA LEU A 106 7.04 0.94 8.52
C LEU A 106 5.85 1.41 7.70
N HIS A 107 5.06 0.48 7.17
CA HIS A 107 3.80 0.80 6.53
C HIS A 107 2.90 1.62 7.45
N PHE A 108 2.62 1.11 8.66
CA PHE A 108 1.78 1.75 9.66
C PHE A 108 2.25 3.17 10.00
N LEU A 109 3.55 3.36 10.28
CA LEU A 109 4.11 4.66 10.62
C LEU A 109 3.97 5.64 9.44
N THR A 110 4.32 5.22 8.23
CA THR A 110 4.22 6.08 7.04
C THR A 110 2.77 6.49 6.77
N VAL A 111 1.83 5.55 6.74
CA VAL A 111 0.42 5.91 6.49
C VAL A 111 -0.18 6.74 7.61
N SER A 112 0.20 6.49 8.87
CA SER A 112 -0.29 7.26 10.02
C SER A 112 0.15 8.71 9.94
N ILE A 113 1.45 8.95 9.74
CA ILE A 113 2.01 10.30 9.68
C ILE A 113 1.37 11.08 8.52
N LEU A 114 1.32 10.49 7.33
CA LEU A 114 0.73 11.13 6.16
C LEU A 114 -0.78 11.41 6.35
N TYR A 115 -1.51 10.46 6.93
CA TYR A 115 -2.93 10.62 7.22
C TYR A 115 -3.20 11.74 8.22
N PHE A 116 -2.48 11.81 9.34
CA PHE A 116 -2.69 12.88 10.33
C PHE A 116 -2.31 14.24 9.77
N LEU A 117 -1.20 14.36 9.03
CA LEU A 117 -0.81 15.60 8.37
C LEU A 117 -1.90 16.07 7.39
N LEU A 118 -2.37 15.17 6.53
CA LEU A 118 -3.45 15.47 5.58
C LEU A 118 -4.74 15.85 6.31
N SER A 119 -5.10 15.09 7.34
CA SER A 119 -6.32 15.29 8.12
C SER A 119 -6.35 16.65 8.81
N PHE A 120 -5.22 17.13 9.33
CA PHE A 120 -5.12 18.49 9.88
C PHE A 120 -5.20 19.56 8.79
N PHE A 121 -4.56 19.34 7.64
CA PHE A 121 -4.60 20.30 6.54
C PHE A 121 -6.02 20.45 5.95
N VAL A 122 -6.70 19.32 5.70
CA VAL A 122 -8.09 19.30 5.22
C VAL A 122 -9.05 19.79 6.30
N GLY A 123 -8.73 19.59 7.58
CA GLY A 123 -9.55 20.00 8.72
C GLY A 123 -10.54 18.93 9.17
N TRP A 124 -10.29 17.66 8.86
CA TRP A 124 -11.11 16.53 9.36
C TRP A 124 -10.97 16.33 10.86
N ILE A 125 -9.78 16.62 11.42
CA ILE A 125 -9.50 16.54 12.85
C ILE A 125 -9.11 17.94 13.35
N PRO A 126 -9.72 18.44 14.44
CA PRO A 126 -9.33 19.72 15.02
C PRO A 126 -7.90 19.63 15.58
N PHE A 127 -7.09 20.68 15.35
CA PHE A 127 -5.72 20.77 15.85
C PHE A 127 -5.71 20.97 17.38
N SER A 128 -5.96 19.89 18.11
CA SER A 128 -6.05 19.85 19.56
C SER A 128 -5.61 18.47 20.06
N LEU A 129 -5.10 18.40 21.29
CA LEU A 129 -4.70 17.12 21.90
C LEU A 129 -5.87 16.13 21.98
N LYS A 130 -7.08 16.63 22.25
CA LYS A 130 -8.30 15.81 22.26
C LYS A 130 -8.64 15.28 20.86
N GLY A 131 -8.56 16.12 19.84
CA GLY A 131 -8.79 15.73 18.44
C GLY A 131 -7.80 14.67 17.98
N LEU A 132 -6.51 14.85 18.27
CA LEU A 132 -5.47 13.86 17.97
C LEU A 132 -5.73 12.53 18.70
N ALA A 133 -6.07 12.56 19.99
CA ALA A 133 -6.35 11.34 20.77
C ALA A 133 -7.54 10.56 20.21
N ILE A 134 -8.63 11.25 19.84
CA ILE A 134 -9.80 10.63 19.20
C ILE A 134 -9.42 10.06 17.84
N GLY A 135 -8.68 10.82 17.03
CA GLY A 135 -8.20 10.39 15.73
C GLY A 135 -7.36 9.11 15.80
N ILE A 136 -6.41 9.05 16.73
CA ILE A 136 -5.60 7.84 16.98
C ILE A 136 -6.47 6.69 17.49
N GLY A 137 -7.40 6.97 18.40
CA GLY A 137 -8.31 5.98 18.97
C GLY A 137 -9.23 5.33 17.93
N ILE A 138 -9.56 6.04 16.85
CA ILE A 138 -10.31 5.48 15.72
C ILE A 138 -9.37 4.81 14.72
N PHE A 139 -8.24 5.46 14.40
CA PHE A 139 -7.32 4.97 13.37
C PHE A 139 -6.74 3.59 13.68
N ILE A 140 -6.31 3.34 14.92
CA ILE A 140 -5.68 2.07 15.31
C ILE A 140 -6.63 0.87 15.12
N PRO A 141 -7.86 0.86 15.66
CA PRO A 141 -8.80 -0.24 15.43
C PRO A 141 -9.09 -0.50 13.95
N PHE A 142 -9.31 0.56 13.16
CA PHE A 142 -9.56 0.42 11.73
C PHE A 142 -8.37 -0.22 11.00
N TYR A 143 -7.16 0.25 11.31
CA TYR A 143 -5.94 -0.36 10.77
C TYR A 143 -5.82 -1.84 11.15
N MET A 144 -6.06 -2.18 12.42
CA MET A 144 -5.99 -3.57 12.91
C MET A 144 -7.02 -4.49 12.22
N ILE A 145 -8.24 -4.00 11.98
CA ILE A 145 -9.28 -4.75 11.27
C ILE A 145 -8.85 -5.02 9.83
N ILE A 146 -8.47 -3.95 9.10
CA ILE A 146 -8.04 -4.05 7.70
C ILE A 146 -6.83 -4.99 7.58
N TRP A 147 -5.83 -4.81 8.45
CA TRP A 147 -4.64 -5.64 8.51
C TRP A 147 -4.97 -7.12 8.73
N THR A 148 -5.88 -7.41 9.67
CA THR A 148 -6.30 -8.79 9.98
C THR A 148 -7.01 -9.44 8.79
N VAL A 149 -7.90 -8.71 8.11
CA VAL A 149 -8.58 -9.19 6.91
C VAL A 149 -7.58 -9.55 5.81
N PHE A 150 -6.62 -8.66 5.53
CA PHE A 150 -5.58 -8.93 4.54
C PHE A 150 -4.68 -10.10 4.96
N TYR A 151 -4.28 -10.16 6.23
CA TYR A 151 -3.47 -11.26 6.76
C TYR A 151 -4.16 -12.62 6.56
N LEU A 152 -5.45 -12.72 6.92
CA LEU A 152 -6.22 -13.94 6.75
C LEU A 152 -6.40 -14.30 5.27
N TYR A 153 -6.65 -13.32 4.41
CA TYR A 153 -6.75 -13.52 2.97
C TYR A 153 -5.46 -14.12 2.40
N PHE A 154 -4.29 -13.51 2.67
CA PHE A 154 -3.02 -14.02 2.15
C PHE A 154 -2.64 -15.37 2.76
N ARG A 155 -2.92 -15.60 4.04
CA ARG A 155 -2.71 -16.89 4.70
C ARG A 155 -3.58 -17.99 4.08
N PHE A 156 -4.81 -17.66 3.66
CA PHE A 156 -5.67 -18.58 2.93
C PHE A 156 -5.13 -18.89 1.53
N GLN A 157 -4.69 -17.87 0.78
CA GLN A 157 -4.11 -18.08 -0.55
C GLN A 157 -2.84 -18.94 -0.51
N MET A 158 -1.97 -18.74 0.48
CA MET A 158 -0.79 -19.59 0.67
C MET A 158 -1.17 -21.05 0.93
N LYS A 159 -2.24 -21.29 1.69
CA LYS A 159 -2.73 -22.66 1.92
C LYS A 159 -3.20 -23.31 0.62
N ILE A 160 -3.99 -22.60 -0.20
CA ILE A 160 -4.46 -23.11 -1.50
C ILE A 160 -3.27 -23.49 -2.40
N LEU A 161 -2.25 -22.63 -2.46
CA LEU A 161 -1.05 -22.88 -3.26
C LEU A 161 -0.29 -24.12 -2.79
N ASN A 162 -0.09 -24.27 -1.47
CA ASN A 162 0.60 -25.43 -0.90
C ASN A 162 -0.17 -26.74 -1.13
N ASP A 163 -1.49 -26.74 -0.92
CA ASP A 163 -2.34 -27.90 -1.17
C ASP A 163 -2.32 -28.33 -2.66
N GLY A 164 -2.20 -27.36 -3.57
CA GLY A 164 -2.03 -27.62 -5.01
C GLY A 164 -0.69 -28.25 -5.38
N LEU A 165 0.39 -27.86 -4.69
CA LEU A 165 1.72 -28.44 -4.88
C LEU A 165 1.77 -29.89 -4.37
N ASP A 166 1.17 -30.17 -3.21
CA ASP A 166 1.12 -31.52 -2.64
C ASP A 166 0.33 -32.48 -3.53
N LYS A 167 -0.75 -32.02 -4.17
CA LYS A 167 -1.53 -32.82 -5.15
C LYS A 167 -0.79 -33.12 -6.45
N ARG A 168 0.19 -32.31 -6.85
CA ARG A 168 1.01 -32.57 -8.05
C ARG A 168 2.24 -33.43 -7.77
N ARG A 169 2.65 -33.54 -6.50
CA ARG A 169 3.78 -34.36 -6.07
C ARG A 169 3.40 -35.84 -5.93
N ASN A 170 2.14 -36.13 -5.63
CA ASN A 170 1.56 -37.47 -5.59
C ASN A 170 0.93 -37.84 -6.94
#